data_AF-A0A673VUY3-F1
#
_entry.id   AF-A0A673VUY3-F1
#
_cell.length_a   1.000
_cell.length_b   1.000
_cell.length_c   1.000
_cell.angle_alpha   90.00
_cell.angle_beta   90.00
_cell.angle_gamma   90.00
#
_symmetry.space_group_name_H-M   'P 1'
#
loop_
_entity.id
_entity.type
_entity.pdbx_description
1 polymer ?
#
loop_
_entity_poly.entity_id
_entity_poly.type
_entity_poly.pdbx_seq_one_letter_code
_entity_poly.pdbx_strand_id
1 'polypeptide(L)'
;MPVARRLCYVVVGVQFYRALNIRVPLIGLEVWKERDECIITEEPNTTLWSFLQWRQKLKSRKKHDNAQLLTGVIFKGTTIGMAPLEGMCSLENSGGINDHSDLPIGAAATMAHEIGHNFGMSHDHEGCCVEATAEQGGCVMAAATGHPFPRVFSRCSKLDLDNYFQKGGGMCLFNMPDMKDLVGGKRCGNGFVEDGEECDCGEPEECSNDCCNANNCSLKAEAQCAHGVCCEGCKLKQAGTMCRGPAGACDLPEYCTGGSPYCPSNVYLLDGSSCQYGHAYCYNGMCLTHEQQCLQLWGYGARPAHDACFQDVNAAGNAFGNCGKDGQGNYMKCEKSDAKCGKIQCHSAAKKPKGTNAVSIDTTIRTDGMEVKCRGTYVYTTQDGQGDLPDPGLVMTGTKCGEGKVCRDRRCQNNSFTELEGCIARCHGHGVCNSNGNCHCNRGWAPPFCEKLGLGGSVDSGPVQYHSQLGLVLGLLFVFLVLLPGILITFYCYKIKSSYYHKWLSQRDKNNKANR
;
A
#
# COMPACT_ATOMS: atom_id res chain seq x y z
N MET A 1 16.05 -33.70 -1.78
CA MET A 1 14.96 -33.12 -2.61
C MET A 1 15.54 -32.04 -3.51
N PRO A 2 15.04 -31.81 -4.73
CA PRO A 2 15.47 -30.68 -5.56
C PRO A 2 15.18 -29.37 -4.80
N VAL A 3 16.13 -28.42 -4.82
CA VAL A 3 16.05 -27.12 -4.12
C VAL A 3 14.72 -26.40 -4.41
N ALA A 4 14.28 -26.40 -5.67
CA ALA A 4 13.00 -25.81 -6.10
C ALA A 4 11.78 -26.43 -5.40
N ARG A 5 11.75 -27.75 -5.20
CA ARG A 5 10.61 -28.43 -4.56
C ARG A 5 10.51 -28.08 -3.08
N ARG A 6 11.66 -27.87 -2.43
CA ARG A 6 11.72 -27.44 -1.02
C ARG A 6 11.30 -25.98 -0.85
N LEU A 7 11.68 -25.11 -1.79
CA LEU A 7 11.25 -23.72 -1.85
C LEU A 7 9.72 -23.59 -1.96
N CYS A 8 9.06 -24.46 -2.74
CA CYS A 8 7.59 -24.50 -2.78
C CYS A 8 6.99 -24.78 -1.39
N TYR A 9 7.55 -25.70 -0.60
CA TYR A 9 7.06 -25.96 0.77
C TYR A 9 7.27 -24.80 1.72
N VAL A 10 8.38 -24.06 1.59
CA VAL A 10 8.62 -22.84 2.37
C VAL A 10 7.53 -21.81 2.07
N VAL A 11 7.24 -21.56 0.79
CA VAL A 11 6.21 -20.62 0.36
C VAL A 11 4.81 -21.05 0.77
N VAL A 12 4.48 -22.35 0.67
CA VAL A 12 3.23 -22.89 1.21
C VAL A 12 3.13 -22.65 2.73
N GLY A 13 4.24 -22.67 3.46
CA GLY A 13 4.30 -22.33 4.87
C GLY A 13 4.00 -20.86 5.17
N VAL A 14 4.25 -19.92 4.25
CA VAL A 14 3.97 -18.48 4.43
C VAL A 14 2.45 -18.17 4.37
N GLN A 15 1.60 -19.18 4.22
CA GLN A 15 0.14 -19.05 4.36
C GLN A 15 -0.33 -18.53 5.74
N PHE A 16 0.56 -18.36 6.72
CA PHE A 16 0.26 -17.68 8.00
C PHE A 16 -0.41 -16.32 7.81
N TYR A 17 -0.08 -15.61 6.72
CA TYR A 17 -0.66 -14.32 6.36
C TYR A 17 -2.15 -14.36 6.00
N ARG A 18 -2.72 -15.54 5.71
CA ARG A 18 -4.17 -15.68 5.43
C ARG A 18 -5.02 -15.21 6.61
N ALA A 19 -4.55 -15.42 7.84
CA ALA A 19 -5.21 -14.93 9.05
C ALA A 19 -5.22 -13.39 9.18
N LEU A 20 -4.40 -12.70 8.39
CA LEU A 20 -4.33 -11.24 8.27
C LEU A 20 -5.00 -10.73 6.99
N ASN A 21 -5.75 -11.59 6.29
CA ASN A 21 -6.35 -11.29 4.98
C ASN A 21 -5.30 -10.89 3.91
N ILE A 22 -4.09 -11.40 4.03
CA ILE A 22 -2.99 -11.18 3.08
C ILE A 22 -2.66 -12.51 2.40
N ARG A 23 -2.48 -12.46 1.08
CA ARG A 23 -2.03 -13.61 0.28
C ARG A 23 -0.63 -13.32 -0.25
N VAL A 24 0.26 -14.31 -0.16
CA VAL A 24 1.64 -14.20 -0.61
C VAL A 24 1.84 -15.12 -1.84
N PRO A 25 1.55 -14.64 -3.06
CA PRO A 25 1.78 -15.39 -4.28
C PRO A 25 3.27 -15.40 -4.65
N LEU A 26 3.82 -16.57 -4.96
CA LEU A 26 5.18 -16.68 -5.50
C LEU A 26 5.15 -16.51 -7.01
N ILE A 27 5.56 -15.33 -7.49
CA ILE A 27 5.55 -14.95 -8.91
C ILE A 27 6.92 -15.05 -9.60
N GLY A 28 7.94 -15.54 -8.88
CA GLY A 28 9.29 -15.65 -9.39
C GLY A 28 10.20 -16.40 -8.44
N LEU A 29 11.10 -17.20 -9.01
CA LEU A 29 12.09 -17.98 -8.27
C LEU A 29 13.42 -17.98 -9.04
N GLU A 30 14.47 -17.41 -8.47
CA GLU A 30 15.81 -17.40 -9.04
C GLU A 30 16.74 -18.23 -8.15
N VAL A 31 17.47 -19.19 -8.74
CA VAL A 31 18.45 -20.03 -8.01
C VAL A 31 19.82 -19.80 -8.62
N TRP A 32 20.72 -19.20 -7.85
CA TRP A 32 22.08 -18.87 -8.27
C TRP A 32 22.96 -20.13 -8.26
N LYS A 33 23.19 -20.71 -9.44
CA LYS A 33 23.96 -21.97 -9.61
C LYS A 33 25.43 -21.75 -9.93
N GLU A 34 25.77 -20.63 -10.57
CA GLU A 34 27.12 -20.36 -11.07
C GLU A 34 27.94 -19.55 -10.08
N ARG A 35 27.34 -18.49 -9.52
CA ARG A 35 27.92 -17.60 -8.52
C ARG A 35 26.83 -16.83 -7.80
N ASP A 36 27.15 -16.26 -6.64
CA ASP A 36 26.27 -15.32 -5.96
C ASP A 36 26.18 -13.99 -6.73
N GLU A 37 24.97 -13.47 -6.91
CA GLU A 37 24.73 -12.21 -7.63
C GLU A 37 24.81 -10.97 -6.73
N CYS A 38 24.94 -11.18 -5.42
CA CYS A 38 25.25 -10.15 -4.43
C CYS A 38 26.29 -10.68 -3.43
N ILE A 39 26.85 -9.79 -2.62
CA ILE A 39 27.79 -10.16 -1.58
C ILE A 39 27.01 -10.81 -0.43
N ILE A 40 27.35 -12.06 -0.12
CA ILE A 40 26.81 -12.80 1.02
C ILE A 40 27.94 -13.06 2.01
N THR A 41 27.80 -12.59 3.25
CA THR A 41 28.74 -12.81 4.35
C THR A 41 27.99 -13.23 5.61
N GLU A 42 28.73 -13.65 6.64
CA GLU A 42 28.16 -13.92 7.96
C GLU A 42 27.65 -12.65 8.68
N GLU A 43 27.93 -11.45 8.15
CA GLU A 43 27.42 -10.18 8.66
C GLU A 43 26.05 -9.86 8.03
N PRO A 44 24.92 -9.99 8.77
CA PRO A 44 23.59 -9.91 8.18
C PRO A 44 23.28 -8.54 7.58
N ASN A 45 23.73 -7.45 8.21
CA ASN A 45 23.51 -6.09 7.69
C ASN A 45 24.20 -5.86 6.33
N THR A 46 25.42 -6.39 6.15
CA THR A 46 26.15 -6.27 4.88
C THR A 46 25.47 -7.08 3.79
N THR A 47 25.04 -8.31 4.11
CA THR A 47 24.31 -9.19 3.19
C THR A 47 22.97 -8.57 2.78
N LEU A 48 22.19 -8.06 3.74
CA LEU A 48 20.89 -7.42 3.47
C LEU A 48 21.05 -6.22 2.54
N TRP A 49 22.01 -5.34 2.82
CA TRP A 49 22.24 -4.17 1.99
C TRP A 49 22.65 -4.56 0.57
N SER A 50 23.57 -5.52 0.42
CA SER A 50 23.99 -6.00 -0.91
C SER A 50 22.83 -6.65 -1.68
N PHE A 51 22.01 -7.44 -0.99
CA PHE A 51 20.83 -8.08 -1.58
C PHE A 51 19.78 -7.06 -2.03
N LEU A 52 19.46 -6.06 -1.20
CA LEU A 52 18.50 -5.01 -1.55
C LEU A 52 18.97 -4.17 -2.75
N GLN A 53 20.28 -3.89 -2.86
CA GLN A 53 20.84 -3.26 -4.06
C GLN A 53 20.71 -4.12 -5.31
N TRP A 54 20.95 -5.43 -5.18
CA TRP A 54 20.72 -6.37 -6.28
C TRP A 54 19.23 -6.41 -6.67
N ARG A 55 18.33 -6.43 -5.69
CA ARG A 55 16.87 -6.45 -5.90
C ARG A 55 16.39 -5.23 -6.69
N GLN A 56 16.96 -4.05 -6.46
CA GLN A 56 16.63 -2.86 -7.27
C GLN A 56 16.84 -3.11 -8.77
N LYS A 57 17.92 -3.82 -9.14
CA LYS A 57 18.18 -4.24 -10.53
C LYS A 57 17.20 -5.34 -10.97
N LEU A 58 16.88 -6.30 -10.11
CA LEU A 58 15.86 -7.32 -10.39
C LEU A 58 14.50 -6.69 -10.74
N LYS A 59 14.09 -5.64 -10.02
CA LYS A 59 12.78 -4.98 -10.23
C LYS A 59 12.62 -4.43 -11.66
N SER A 60 13.72 -4.06 -12.32
CA SER A 60 13.72 -3.66 -13.73
C SER A 60 13.48 -4.82 -14.70
N ARG A 61 13.87 -6.05 -14.33
CA ARG A 61 13.69 -7.27 -15.13
C ARG A 61 12.35 -7.96 -14.88
N LYS A 62 11.90 -7.96 -13.62
CA LYS A 62 10.69 -8.64 -13.15
C LYS A 62 9.99 -7.78 -12.11
N LYS A 63 8.76 -7.35 -12.41
CA LYS A 63 7.93 -6.61 -11.44
C LYS A 63 7.55 -7.54 -10.28
N HIS A 64 7.75 -7.06 -9.05
CA HIS A 64 7.42 -7.76 -7.82
C HIS A 64 7.36 -6.77 -6.65
N ASP A 65 6.59 -7.11 -5.62
CA ASP A 65 6.36 -6.24 -4.46
C ASP A 65 7.48 -6.36 -3.44
N ASN A 66 7.92 -7.59 -3.17
CA ASN A 66 8.92 -7.96 -2.18
C ASN A 66 9.84 -9.09 -2.70
N ALA A 67 11.08 -9.15 -2.23
CA ALA A 67 11.97 -10.28 -2.51
C ALA A 67 12.68 -10.75 -1.23
N GLN A 68 12.78 -12.07 -1.06
CA GLN A 68 13.42 -12.68 0.10
C GLN A 68 14.60 -13.53 -0.37
N LEU A 69 15.78 -13.30 0.19
CA LEU A 69 16.95 -14.15 -0.02
C LEU A 69 16.91 -15.31 0.97
N LEU A 70 17.06 -16.53 0.46
CA LEU A 70 17.32 -17.72 1.26
C LEU A 70 18.76 -18.16 1.02
N THR A 71 19.59 -18.10 2.06
CA THR A 71 21.03 -18.40 1.96
C THR A 71 21.43 -19.58 2.83
N GLY A 72 22.40 -20.37 2.36
CA GLY A 72 23.03 -21.43 3.15
C GLY A 72 24.12 -20.94 4.11
N VAL A 73 24.45 -19.65 4.05
CA VAL A 73 25.38 -19.00 4.99
C VAL A 73 24.68 -18.82 6.33
N ILE A 74 25.34 -19.23 7.40
CA ILE A 74 24.89 -19.02 8.78
C ILE A 74 25.39 -17.65 9.20
N PHE A 75 24.48 -16.75 9.58
CA PHE A 75 24.88 -15.44 10.08
C PHE A 75 25.48 -15.57 11.48
N LYS A 76 26.31 -14.59 11.86
CA LYS A 76 26.90 -14.60 13.21
C LYS A 76 25.80 -14.55 14.28
N GLY A 77 26.16 -15.11 15.44
CA GLY A 77 25.37 -15.19 16.66
C GLY A 77 24.02 -15.87 16.48
N THR A 78 22.94 -15.20 16.88
CA THR A 78 21.58 -15.78 16.93
C THR A 78 20.66 -15.27 15.81
N THR A 79 21.20 -14.52 14.86
CA THR A 79 20.40 -13.92 13.79
C THR A 79 20.13 -14.95 12.71
N ILE A 80 18.86 -15.25 12.46
CA ILE A 80 18.44 -16.20 11.41
C ILE A 80 17.78 -15.48 10.21
N GLY A 81 17.49 -14.19 10.35
CA GLY A 81 16.90 -13.37 9.30
C GLY A 81 17.12 -11.88 9.58
N MET A 82 16.93 -11.05 8.55
CA MET A 82 16.94 -9.60 8.72
C MET A 82 16.15 -8.90 7.61
N ALA A 83 15.31 -7.93 7.98
CA ALA A 83 14.52 -7.14 7.04
C ALA A 83 14.24 -5.71 7.53
N PRO A 84 14.19 -4.70 6.63
CA PRO A 84 13.82 -3.35 7.02
C PRO A 84 12.38 -3.25 7.51
N LEU A 85 12.18 -2.51 8.61
CA LEU A 85 10.85 -2.15 9.08
C LEU A 85 10.15 -1.25 8.05
N GLU A 86 8.88 -1.52 7.75
CA GLU A 86 8.05 -0.75 6.80
C GLU A 86 8.59 -0.67 5.37
N GLY A 87 9.45 -1.63 5.01
CA GLY A 87 10.08 -1.71 3.71
C GLY A 87 9.14 -2.06 2.55
N MET A 88 7.94 -2.61 2.81
CA MET A 88 7.06 -3.14 1.77
C MET A 88 6.76 -2.11 0.67
N CYS A 89 6.71 -2.57 -0.59
CA CYS A 89 6.57 -1.77 -1.81
C CYS A 89 7.74 -0.82 -2.16
N SER A 90 8.60 -0.47 -1.20
CA SER A 90 9.77 0.37 -1.44
C SER A 90 10.69 -0.24 -2.50
N LEU A 91 11.20 0.62 -3.39
CA LEU A 91 12.25 0.24 -4.34
C LEU A 91 13.51 -0.23 -3.60
N GLU A 92 13.89 0.47 -2.54
CA GLU A 92 15.16 0.28 -1.84
C GLU A 92 15.06 -0.78 -0.73
N ASN A 93 13.91 -0.87 -0.05
CA ASN A 93 13.82 -1.59 1.23
C ASN A 93 12.85 -2.79 1.25
N SER A 94 12.11 -3.07 0.17
CA SER A 94 11.11 -4.15 0.18
C SER A 94 11.74 -5.53 -0.03
N GLY A 95 12.35 -6.06 1.01
CA GLY A 95 12.89 -7.41 1.03
C GLY A 95 13.52 -7.77 2.36
N GLY A 96 14.08 -8.98 2.42
CA GLY A 96 14.74 -9.51 3.59
C GLY A 96 15.71 -10.63 3.23
N ILE A 97 16.55 -11.00 4.20
CA ILE A 97 17.46 -12.13 4.11
C ILE A 97 17.08 -13.14 5.18
N ASN A 98 17.24 -14.42 4.88
CA ASN A 98 16.86 -15.52 5.75
C ASN A 98 17.94 -16.61 5.62
N ASP A 99 18.45 -17.07 6.75
CA ASP A 99 19.33 -18.22 6.78
C ASP A 99 18.56 -19.51 6.46
N HIS A 100 19.31 -20.57 6.22
CA HIS A 100 18.73 -21.86 5.86
C HIS A 100 18.35 -22.67 7.09
N SER A 101 17.05 -22.92 7.27
CA SER A 101 16.56 -23.96 8.19
C SER A 101 16.45 -25.32 7.50
N ASP A 102 16.94 -26.38 8.14
CA ASP A 102 16.77 -27.79 7.71
C ASP A 102 15.29 -28.21 7.59
N LEU A 103 14.40 -27.55 8.33
CA LEU A 103 12.96 -27.77 8.26
C LEU A 103 12.30 -26.68 7.41
N PRO A 104 11.56 -27.03 6.33
CA PRO A 104 10.88 -26.03 5.49
C PRO A 104 9.96 -25.09 6.27
N ILE A 105 9.31 -25.60 7.32
CA ILE A 105 8.44 -24.81 8.19
C ILE A 105 9.21 -23.77 9.02
N GLY A 106 10.45 -24.07 9.42
CA GLY A 106 11.31 -23.12 10.12
C GLY A 106 11.76 -21.97 9.23
N ALA A 107 12.14 -22.29 7.99
CA ALA A 107 12.44 -21.28 6.98
C ALA A 107 11.20 -20.43 6.64
N ALA A 108 10.01 -21.04 6.60
CA ALA A 108 8.76 -20.32 6.37
C ALA A 108 8.39 -19.38 7.53
N ALA A 109 8.60 -19.81 8.78
CA ALA A 109 8.37 -18.97 9.96
C ALA A 109 9.33 -17.76 9.99
N THR A 110 10.61 -17.99 9.66
CA THR A 110 11.61 -16.91 9.55
C THR A 110 11.23 -15.94 8.43
N MET A 111 10.94 -16.44 7.23
CA MET A 111 10.48 -15.59 6.13
C MET A 111 9.21 -14.81 6.47
N ALA A 112 8.27 -15.43 7.19
CA ALA A 112 7.06 -14.74 7.62
C ALA A 112 7.35 -13.63 8.63
N HIS A 113 8.32 -13.84 9.54
CA HIS A 113 8.81 -12.82 10.47
C HIS A 113 9.42 -11.63 9.71
N GLU A 114 10.31 -11.90 8.75
CA GLU A 114 10.99 -10.85 7.98
C GLU A 114 10.03 -10.05 7.08
N ILE A 115 9.07 -10.72 6.45
CA ILE A 115 7.98 -10.04 5.74
C ILE A 115 7.14 -9.20 6.72
N GLY A 116 7.00 -9.63 7.97
CA GLY A 116 6.26 -8.92 9.02
C GLY A 116 6.92 -7.59 9.35
N HIS A 117 8.25 -7.57 9.43
CA HIS A 117 9.01 -6.33 9.51
C HIS A 117 8.76 -5.43 8.29
N ASN A 118 8.77 -5.97 7.06
CA ASN A 118 8.45 -5.16 5.89
C ASN A 118 7.02 -4.56 5.95
N PHE A 119 6.08 -5.24 6.61
CA PHE A 119 4.73 -4.74 6.92
C PHE A 119 4.65 -3.75 8.10
N GLY A 120 5.78 -3.43 8.73
CA GLY A 120 5.84 -2.52 9.86
C GLY A 120 5.60 -3.16 11.23
N MET A 121 5.50 -4.49 11.30
CA MET A 121 5.35 -5.20 12.57
C MET A 121 6.66 -5.17 13.35
N SER A 122 6.60 -4.69 14.59
CA SER A 122 7.73 -4.76 15.52
C SER A 122 7.72 -6.08 16.30
N HIS A 123 8.80 -6.37 17.01
CA HIS A 123 8.82 -7.53 17.91
C HIS A 123 7.77 -7.44 19.00
N ASP A 124 7.18 -8.60 19.32
CA ASP A 124 6.24 -8.74 20.42
C ASP A 124 6.92 -8.46 21.76
N HIS A 125 6.30 -7.60 22.57
CA HIS A 125 6.70 -7.36 23.96
C HIS A 125 5.82 -8.14 24.95
N GLU A 126 6.13 -8.04 26.24
CA GLU A 126 5.34 -8.66 27.30
C GLU A 126 3.86 -8.25 27.18
N GLY A 127 2.97 -9.25 27.15
CA GLY A 127 1.52 -9.06 26.98
C GLY A 127 1.01 -8.98 25.54
N CYS A 128 1.88 -9.06 24.51
CA CYS A 128 1.43 -9.06 23.12
C CYS A 128 0.92 -10.42 22.63
N CYS A 129 1.72 -11.48 22.84
CA CYS A 129 1.38 -12.81 22.36
C CYS A 129 0.47 -13.52 23.39
N VAL A 130 -0.84 -13.51 23.12
CA VAL A 130 -1.85 -14.21 23.93
C VAL A 130 -2.55 -15.32 23.13
N GLU A 131 -2.36 -15.31 21.82
CA GLU A 131 -2.98 -16.22 20.86
C GLU A 131 -2.34 -17.61 20.84
N ALA A 132 -1.09 -17.72 21.31
CA ALA A 132 -0.36 -18.98 21.38
C ALA A 132 0.51 -19.05 22.63
N THR A 133 0.64 -20.24 23.21
CA THR A 133 1.57 -20.51 24.30
C THR A 133 2.97 -20.83 23.75
N ALA A 134 3.98 -20.86 24.63
CA ALA A 134 5.34 -21.24 24.26
C ALA A 134 5.41 -22.68 23.71
N GLU A 135 4.59 -23.59 24.25
CA GLU A 135 4.50 -24.98 23.80
C GLU A 135 3.86 -25.12 22.40
N GLN A 136 3.13 -24.10 21.95
CA GLN A 136 2.57 -24.00 20.60
C GLN A 136 3.51 -23.26 19.63
N GLY A 137 4.65 -22.78 20.13
CA GLY A 137 5.67 -22.07 19.37
C GLY A 137 5.61 -20.56 19.47
N GLY A 138 4.66 -20.02 20.25
CA GLY A 138 4.46 -18.59 20.40
C GLY A 138 3.98 -17.90 19.11
N CYS A 139 4.27 -16.60 19.00
CA CYS A 139 3.83 -15.74 17.91
C CYS A 139 4.95 -15.46 16.92
N VAL A 140 4.58 -15.22 15.65
CA VAL A 140 5.54 -15.04 14.54
C VAL A 140 6.54 -13.92 14.83
N MET A 141 6.09 -12.80 15.41
CA MET A 141 6.93 -11.63 15.68
C MET A 141 7.66 -11.68 17.04
N ALA A 142 7.78 -12.85 17.67
CA ALA A 142 8.64 -12.99 18.84
C ALA A 142 10.11 -12.72 18.48
N ALA A 143 10.85 -12.00 19.34
CA ALA A 143 12.25 -11.62 19.10
C ALA A 143 13.23 -12.81 19.06
N ALA A 144 12.78 -13.98 19.49
CA ALA A 144 13.50 -15.23 19.35
C ALA A 144 12.50 -16.32 18.96
N THR A 145 12.88 -17.14 17.98
CA THR A 145 12.07 -18.26 17.51
C THR A 145 12.82 -19.57 17.70
N GLY A 146 12.09 -20.63 17.95
CA GLY A 146 12.63 -21.95 18.22
C GLY A 146 11.62 -23.03 17.89
N HIS A 147 11.98 -24.30 18.05
CA HIS A 147 11.02 -25.37 17.88
C HIS A 147 10.14 -25.48 19.14
N PRO A 148 8.81 -25.61 19.04
CA PRO A 148 8.00 -25.63 17.81
C PRO A 148 7.86 -24.25 17.14
N PHE A 149 7.80 -24.19 15.81
CA PHE A 149 7.81 -22.92 15.07
C PHE A 149 6.46 -22.18 15.13
N PRO A 150 6.45 -20.84 15.29
CA PRO A 150 5.25 -20.04 15.37
C PRO A 150 4.47 -20.01 14.05
N ARG A 151 3.14 -19.86 14.17
CA ARG A 151 2.22 -19.80 13.01
C ARG A 151 1.16 -18.71 13.12
N VAL A 152 1.11 -18.00 14.24
CA VAL A 152 0.09 -17.00 14.54
C VAL A 152 0.71 -15.63 14.77
N PHE A 153 0.05 -14.59 14.26
CA PHE A 153 0.42 -13.21 14.55
C PHE A 153 -0.33 -12.72 15.78
N SER A 154 0.37 -11.99 16.64
CA SER A 154 -0.19 -11.43 17.87
C SER A 154 -1.16 -10.29 17.58
N ARG A 155 -1.94 -9.90 18.59
CA ARG A 155 -2.74 -8.67 18.53
C ARG A 155 -1.88 -7.43 18.27
N CYS A 156 -0.68 -7.35 18.83
CA CYS A 156 0.22 -6.22 18.61
C CYS A 156 0.68 -6.16 17.14
N SER A 157 1.03 -7.31 16.55
CA SER A 157 1.40 -7.39 15.13
C SER A 157 0.27 -6.89 14.22
N LYS A 158 -0.99 -7.24 14.54
CA LYS A 158 -2.17 -6.77 13.79
C LYS A 158 -2.34 -5.25 13.89
N LEU A 159 -2.17 -4.69 15.09
CA LEU A 159 -2.25 -3.24 15.29
C LEU A 159 -1.15 -2.49 14.53
N ASP A 160 0.07 -3.02 14.51
CA ASP A 160 1.18 -2.44 13.75
C ASP A 160 0.90 -2.46 12.25
N LEU A 161 0.38 -3.58 11.72
CA LEU A 161 -0.03 -3.69 10.32
C LEU A 161 -1.14 -2.70 9.96
N ASP A 162 -2.17 -2.57 10.80
CA ASP A 162 -3.27 -1.63 10.58
C ASP A 162 -2.74 -0.18 10.56
N ASN A 163 -1.83 0.17 11.48
CA ASN A 163 -1.20 1.49 11.51
C ASN A 163 -0.34 1.74 10.25
N TYR A 164 0.35 0.72 9.74
CA TYR A 164 1.14 0.81 8.51
C TYR A 164 0.26 1.07 7.28
N PHE A 165 -0.87 0.38 7.14
CA PHE A 165 -1.81 0.64 6.05
C PHE A 165 -2.50 2.00 6.19
N GLN A 166 -2.90 2.39 7.41
CA GLN A 166 -3.57 3.67 7.65
C GLN A 166 -2.69 4.90 7.33
N LYS A 167 -1.36 4.77 7.29
CA LYS A 167 -0.49 5.87 6.89
C LYS A 167 -0.12 5.87 5.39
N GLY A 168 -0.69 4.97 4.60
CA GLY A 168 -0.42 4.82 3.17
C GLY A 168 0.71 3.84 2.84
N GLY A 169 1.09 2.95 3.77
CA GLY A 169 1.99 1.84 3.50
C GLY A 169 1.35 0.78 2.60
N GLY A 170 2.16 -0.01 1.90
CA GLY A 170 1.65 -1.18 1.16
C GLY A 170 0.88 -0.87 -0.13
N MET A 171 1.10 0.29 -0.77
CA MET A 171 0.31 0.69 -1.96
C MET A 171 0.35 -0.30 -3.14
N CYS A 172 1.42 -1.07 -3.28
CA CYS A 172 1.58 -2.09 -4.32
C CYS A 172 0.83 -3.41 -4.05
N LEU A 173 0.07 -3.53 -2.96
CA LEU A 173 -0.53 -4.81 -2.54
C LEU A 173 -2.01 -4.95 -2.92
N PHE A 174 -2.59 -3.91 -3.52
CA PHE A 174 -4.02 -3.86 -3.88
C PHE A 174 -4.24 -4.17 -5.36
N ASN A 175 -3.35 -4.96 -5.96
CA ASN A 175 -3.51 -5.50 -7.30
C ASN A 175 -3.33 -7.01 -7.27
N MET A 176 -4.02 -7.66 -8.20
CA MET A 176 -3.82 -9.08 -8.47
C MET A 176 -2.52 -9.25 -9.27
N PRO A 177 -1.63 -10.20 -8.94
CA PRO A 177 -0.45 -10.48 -9.76
C PRO A 177 -0.87 -11.03 -11.13
N ASP A 178 0.05 -11.02 -12.10
CA ASP A 178 -0.15 -11.76 -13.34
C ASP A 178 -0.07 -13.26 -13.02
N MET A 179 -1.19 -13.96 -13.16
CA MET A 179 -1.29 -15.38 -12.81
C MET A 179 -0.45 -16.28 -13.73
N LYS A 180 0.01 -15.78 -14.89
CA LYS A 180 0.96 -16.51 -15.74
C LYS A 180 2.33 -16.67 -15.09
N ASP A 181 2.64 -15.81 -14.12
CA ASP A 181 3.90 -15.82 -13.40
C ASP A 181 3.88 -16.70 -12.15
N LEU A 182 2.70 -17.24 -11.78
CA LEU A 182 2.55 -18.01 -10.55
C LEU A 182 3.37 -19.32 -10.62
N VAL A 183 4.26 -19.48 -9.65
CA VAL A 183 5.07 -20.67 -9.50
C VAL A 183 4.24 -21.76 -8.79
N GLY A 184 3.99 -22.87 -9.49
CA GLY A 184 3.17 -23.96 -8.98
C GLY A 184 2.21 -24.54 -10.03
N GLY A 185 1.94 -23.78 -11.08
CA GLY A 185 1.04 -24.16 -12.16
C GLY A 185 -0.44 -24.08 -11.76
N LYS A 186 -1.30 -24.21 -12.78
CA LYS A 186 -2.75 -24.02 -12.67
C LYS A 186 -3.41 -25.07 -11.80
N ARG A 187 -4.15 -24.65 -10.78
CA ARG A 187 -4.87 -25.56 -9.89
C ARG A 187 -6.10 -24.91 -9.25
N CYS A 188 -7.27 -25.33 -9.72
CA CYS A 188 -8.54 -25.03 -9.07
C CYS A 188 -8.53 -25.45 -7.60
N GLY A 189 -8.97 -24.52 -6.74
CA GLY A 189 -9.04 -24.66 -5.29
C GLY A 189 -7.83 -24.09 -4.55
N ASN A 190 -6.87 -23.47 -5.26
CA ASN A 190 -5.73 -22.81 -4.64
C ASN A 190 -6.05 -21.35 -4.21
N GLY A 191 -7.24 -20.86 -4.59
CA GLY A 191 -7.77 -19.54 -4.29
C GLY A 191 -7.38 -18.45 -5.30
N PHE A 192 -6.54 -18.75 -6.31
CA PHE A 192 -6.12 -17.79 -7.33
C PHE A 192 -6.89 -18.07 -8.62
N VAL A 193 -7.52 -17.04 -9.18
CA VAL A 193 -8.25 -17.19 -10.46
C VAL A 193 -7.23 -17.22 -11.60
N GLU A 194 -6.89 -18.42 -12.06
CA GLU A 194 -5.88 -18.64 -13.10
C GLU A 194 -6.49 -18.74 -14.50
N ASP A 195 -5.65 -18.67 -15.56
CA ASP A 195 -6.11 -18.77 -16.95
C ASP A 195 -6.90 -20.08 -17.19
N GLY A 196 -8.21 -19.96 -17.41
CA GLY A 196 -9.15 -21.08 -17.61
C GLY A 196 -10.18 -21.24 -16.49
N GLU A 197 -10.04 -20.48 -15.41
CA GLU A 197 -10.97 -20.43 -14.29
C GLU A 197 -11.78 -19.13 -14.31
N GLU A 198 -13.05 -19.19 -13.92
CA GLU A 198 -13.90 -17.99 -13.80
C GLU A 198 -13.95 -17.48 -12.35
N CYS A 199 -13.67 -18.37 -11.39
CA CYS A 199 -13.60 -18.06 -9.96
C CYS A 199 -12.83 -19.16 -9.22
N ASP A 200 -12.17 -18.83 -8.11
CA ASP A 200 -11.58 -19.82 -7.20
C ASP A 200 -11.78 -19.35 -5.75
N CYS A 201 -12.60 -20.10 -5.01
CA CYS A 201 -12.95 -19.83 -3.62
C CYS A 201 -12.20 -20.74 -2.61
N GLY A 202 -11.18 -21.46 -3.06
CA GLY A 202 -10.46 -22.46 -2.27
C GLY A 202 -11.01 -23.88 -2.46
N GLU A 203 -10.53 -24.80 -1.62
CA GLU A 203 -10.99 -26.19 -1.63
C GLU A 203 -12.49 -26.29 -1.30
N PRO A 204 -13.20 -27.35 -1.74
CA PRO A 204 -14.63 -27.52 -1.51
C PRO A 204 -15.06 -27.43 -0.04
N GLU A 205 -14.21 -27.84 0.89
CA GLU A 205 -14.48 -27.79 2.32
C GLU A 205 -14.37 -26.37 2.91
N GLU A 206 -13.60 -25.49 2.28
CA GLU A 206 -13.35 -24.11 2.74
C GLU A 206 -14.22 -23.08 2.01
N CYS A 207 -14.70 -23.42 0.81
CA CYS A 207 -15.45 -22.49 -0.03
C CYS A 207 -16.84 -22.19 0.55
N SER A 208 -17.03 -20.97 1.01
CA SER A 208 -18.32 -20.40 1.45
C SER A 208 -18.99 -19.51 0.40
N ASN A 209 -18.43 -19.45 -0.81
CA ASN A 209 -18.88 -18.53 -1.85
C ASN A 209 -20.10 -19.07 -2.63
N ASP A 210 -21.23 -18.38 -2.53
CA ASP A 210 -22.46 -18.81 -3.20
C ASP A 210 -22.43 -18.64 -4.72
N CYS A 211 -21.50 -17.86 -5.26
CA CYS A 211 -21.40 -17.54 -6.68
C CYS A 211 -20.40 -18.45 -7.42
N CYS A 212 -19.54 -19.18 -6.72
CA CYS A 212 -18.48 -20.00 -7.29
C CYS A 212 -18.72 -21.50 -7.07
N ASN A 213 -18.44 -22.32 -8.08
CA ASN A 213 -18.42 -23.76 -7.95
C ASN A 213 -16.99 -24.25 -7.64
N ALA A 214 -16.75 -24.62 -6.38
CA ALA A 214 -15.43 -25.02 -5.90
C ALA A 214 -14.83 -26.26 -6.61
N ASN A 215 -15.66 -27.13 -7.19
CA ASN A 215 -15.17 -28.37 -7.81
C ASN A 215 -14.54 -28.15 -9.18
N ASN A 216 -14.91 -27.07 -9.88
CA ASN A 216 -14.48 -26.84 -11.26
C ASN A 216 -14.13 -25.37 -11.56
N CYS A 217 -14.12 -24.52 -10.53
CA CYS A 217 -13.72 -23.11 -10.63
C CYS A 217 -14.50 -22.31 -11.69
N SER A 218 -15.79 -22.63 -11.83
CA SER A 218 -16.74 -21.93 -12.71
C SER A 218 -17.76 -21.12 -11.92
N LEU A 219 -18.25 -20.04 -12.52
CA LEU A 219 -19.34 -19.26 -11.93
C LEU A 219 -20.63 -20.08 -11.95
N LYS A 220 -21.42 -19.96 -10.88
CA LYS A 220 -22.77 -20.54 -10.85
C LYS A 220 -23.69 -19.79 -11.82
N ALA A 221 -24.80 -20.43 -12.18
CA ALA A 221 -25.80 -19.83 -13.08
C ALA A 221 -26.23 -18.44 -12.58
N GLU A 222 -26.31 -17.48 -13.50
CA GLU A 222 -26.68 -16.06 -13.26
C GLU A 222 -25.65 -15.22 -12.47
N ALA A 223 -24.53 -15.80 -12.03
CA ALA A 223 -23.45 -15.04 -11.42
C ALA A 223 -22.61 -14.31 -12.49
N GLN A 224 -22.34 -13.03 -12.27
CA GLN A 224 -21.41 -12.22 -13.06
C GLN A 224 -20.03 -12.15 -12.42
N CYS A 225 -19.95 -12.43 -11.12
CA CYS A 225 -18.73 -12.40 -10.35
C CYS A 225 -18.89 -13.26 -9.09
N ALA A 226 -17.75 -13.66 -8.50
CA ALA A 226 -17.70 -14.34 -7.22
C ALA A 226 -16.82 -13.63 -6.20
N HIS A 227 -15.77 -12.94 -6.64
CA HIS A 227 -14.74 -12.37 -5.76
C HIS A 227 -14.57 -10.88 -6.01
N GLY A 228 -13.93 -10.19 -5.07
CA GLY A 228 -13.55 -8.79 -5.21
C GLY A 228 -14.58 -7.81 -4.62
N VAL A 229 -14.09 -6.65 -4.19
CA VAL A 229 -14.87 -5.63 -3.47
C VAL A 229 -15.92 -4.93 -4.34
N CYS A 230 -15.81 -5.07 -5.67
CA CYS A 230 -16.78 -4.61 -6.66
C CYS A 230 -17.76 -5.72 -7.07
N CYS A 231 -17.83 -6.83 -6.33
CA CYS A 231 -18.86 -7.86 -6.47
C CYS A 231 -19.82 -7.82 -5.28
N GLU A 232 -21.12 -7.82 -5.54
CA GLU A 232 -22.15 -7.85 -4.50
C GLU A 232 -23.35 -8.68 -4.98
N GLY A 233 -23.74 -9.69 -4.20
CA GLY A 233 -24.83 -10.59 -4.56
C GLY A 233 -24.62 -11.26 -5.93
N CYS A 234 -23.40 -11.73 -6.20
CA CYS A 234 -22.97 -12.31 -7.48
C CYS A 234 -23.07 -11.36 -8.70
N LYS A 235 -23.25 -10.05 -8.49
CA LYS A 235 -23.35 -9.04 -9.56
C LYS A 235 -22.29 -7.96 -9.42
N LEU A 236 -21.89 -7.39 -10.54
CA LEU A 236 -20.92 -6.29 -10.57
C LEU A 236 -21.55 -5.03 -9.97
N LYS A 237 -20.81 -4.37 -9.08
CA LYS A 237 -21.19 -3.05 -8.56
C LYS A 237 -21.18 -2.01 -9.67
N GLN A 238 -22.05 -1.02 -9.52
CA GLN A 238 -22.21 0.05 -10.48
C GLN A 238 -20.93 0.89 -10.62
N ALA A 239 -20.64 1.34 -11.85
CA ALA A 239 -19.50 2.21 -12.14
C ALA A 239 -19.57 3.49 -11.28
N GLY A 240 -18.44 3.90 -10.70
CA GLY A 240 -18.41 5.06 -9.79
C GLY A 240 -18.76 4.75 -8.34
N THR A 241 -19.01 3.49 -7.99
CA THR A 241 -19.06 3.07 -6.58
C THR A 241 -17.65 3.06 -6.00
N MET A 242 -17.38 3.85 -4.95
CA MET A 242 -16.07 3.84 -4.29
C MET A 242 -15.80 2.46 -3.71
N CYS A 243 -14.72 1.82 -4.15
CA CYS A 243 -14.29 0.51 -3.67
C CYS A 243 -13.11 0.58 -2.72
N ARG A 244 -12.34 1.68 -2.76
CA ARG A 244 -11.28 1.97 -1.79
C ARG A 244 -11.23 3.47 -1.50
N GLY A 245 -11.25 3.81 -0.21
CA GLY A 245 -11.02 5.18 0.24
C GLY A 245 -9.52 5.47 0.40
N PRO A 246 -9.12 6.75 0.46
CA PRO A 246 -7.74 7.12 0.69
C PRO A 246 -7.32 6.79 2.13
N ALA A 247 -6.17 6.14 2.29
CA ALA A 247 -5.58 5.84 3.59
C ALA A 247 -5.00 7.09 4.27
N GLY A 248 -4.52 8.07 3.51
CA GLY A 248 -3.95 9.29 4.06
C GLY A 248 -3.86 10.43 3.04
N ALA A 249 -3.18 11.51 3.40
CA ALA A 249 -3.07 12.72 2.56
C ALA A 249 -2.33 12.50 1.22
N CYS A 250 -1.59 11.40 1.10
CA CYS A 250 -0.83 11.04 -0.09
C CYS A 250 -1.51 9.99 -0.97
N ASP A 251 -2.72 9.58 -0.63
CA ASP A 251 -3.44 8.50 -1.30
C ASP A 251 -4.64 9.03 -2.09
N LEU A 252 -5.04 8.32 -3.14
CA LEU A 252 -6.20 8.66 -3.96
C LEU A 252 -7.30 7.60 -3.78
N PRO A 253 -8.58 7.93 -3.97
CA PRO A 253 -9.65 6.94 -3.96
C PRO A 253 -9.75 6.19 -5.30
N GLU A 254 -10.20 4.94 -5.27
CA GLU A 254 -10.61 4.17 -6.46
C GLU A 254 -12.08 3.80 -6.43
N TYR A 255 -12.62 3.70 -7.64
CA TYR A 255 -14.01 3.46 -7.92
C TYR A 255 -14.17 2.25 -8.84
N CYS A 256 -15.19 1.43 -8.58
CA CYS A 256 -15.57 0.33 -9.44
C CYS A 256 -15.80 0.85 -10.86
N THR A 257 -15.31 0.13 -11.85
CA THR A 257 -15.50 0.47 -13.27
C THR A 257 -16.85 0.01 -13.80
N GLY A 258 -17.52 -0.90 -13.08
CA GLY A 258 -18.74 -1.59 -13.52
C GLY A 258 -18.50 -2.73 -14.51
N GLY A 259 -17.26 -2.91 -14.99
CA GLY A 259 -16.88 -4.00 -15.89
C GLY A 259 -15.96 -5.04 -15.26
N SER A 260 -15.53 -4.84 -14.01
CA SER A 260 -14.65 -5.75 -13.27
C SER A 260 -15.17 -5.91 -11.84
N PRO A 261 -15.07 -7.12 -11.26
CA PRO A 261 -15.45 -7.34 -9.87
C PRO A 261 -14.35 -6.94 -8.88
N TYR A 262 -13.16 -6.62 -9.39
CA TYR A 262 -12.04 -6.10 -8.63
C TYR A 262 -12.01 -4.57 -8.68
N CYS A 263 -11.62 -3.95 -7.57
CA CYS A 263 -11.27 -2.54 -7.57
C CYS A 263 -10.04 -2.33 -8.49
N PRO A 264 -9.95 -1.20 -9.20
CA PRO A 264 -8.72 -0.85 -9.90
C PRO A 264 -7.50 -0.86 -8.97
N SER A 265 -6.31 -0.99 -9.55
CA SER A 265 -5.06 -0.96 -8.78
C SER A 265 -4.95 0.34 -7.99
N ASN A 266 -4.48 0.22 -6.74
CA ASN A 266 -4.26 1.37 -5.87
C ASN A 266 -3.27 2.35 -6.51
N VAL A 267 -3.74 3.56 -6.75
CA VAL A 267 -2.91 4.68 -7.19
C VAL A 267 -2.91 5.75 -6.10
N TYR A 268 -1.78 6.44 -5.98
CA TYR A 268 -1.56 7.45 -4.95
C TYR A 268 -0.99 8.71 -5.56
N LEU A 269 -0.88 9.79 -4.80
CA LEU A 269 -0.27 11.02 -5.30
C LEU A 269 1.17 10.76 -5.72
N LEU A 270 1.55 11.22 -6.91
CA LEU A 270 2.89 11.04 -7.42
C LEU A 270 3.94 11.62 -6.44
N ASP A 271 5.05 10.90 -6.28
CA ASP A 271 6.11 11.25 -5.36
C ASP A 271 6.58 12.71 -5.54
N GLY A 272 6.75 13.42 -4.43
CA GLY A 272 7.02 14.85 -4.40
C GLY A 272 5.81 15.75 -4.24
N SER A 273 4.60 15.22 -4.39
CA SER A 273 3.37 15.95 -4.07
C SER A 273 3.43 16.44 -2.63
N SER A 274 3.06 17.70 -2.39
CA SER A 274 3.12 18.26 -1.04
C SER A 274 2.05 17.66 -0.14
N CYS A 275 2.42 17.36 1.10
CA CYS A 275 1.51 16.88 2.13
C CYS A 275 1.80 17.60 3.47
N GLN A 276 0.89 17.42 4.44
CA GLN A 276 0.96 18.08 5.75
C GLN A 276 1.16 19.60 5.63
N TYR A 277 0.29 20.26 4.86
CA TYR A 277 0.31 21.72 4.66
C TYR A 277 1.65 22.31 4.16
N GLY A 278 2.45 21.57 3.40
CA GLY A 278 3.76 22.03 2.91
C GLY A 278 4.96 21.53 3.70
N HIS A 279 4.73 20.90 4.85
CA HIS A 279 5.80 20.44 5.74
C HIS A 279 6.44 19.12 5.33
N ALA A 280 5.85 18.39 4.38
CA ALA A 280 6.40 17.15 3.85
C ALA A 280 6.07 16.94 2.37
N TYR A 281 6.66 15.89 1.81
CA TYR A 281 6.40 15.40 0.46
C TYR A 281 5.90 13.95 0.54
N CYS A 282 4.98 13.61 -0.34
CA CYS A 282 4.55 12.24 -0.57
C CYS A 282 5.70 11.41 -1.12
N TYR A 283 5.86 10.21 -0.56
CA TYR A 283 6.85 9.25 -1.03
C TYR A 283 6.27 7.85 -0.87
N ASN A 284 6.12 7.15 -2.01
CA ASN A 284 5.56 5.80 -2.09
C ASN A 284 4.20 5.67 -1.37
N GLY A 285 3.34 6.68 -1.53
CA GLY A 285 1.99 6.73 -0.94
C GLY A 285 1.91 7.22 0.51
N MET A 286 3.04 7.45 1.17
CA MET A 286 3.10 7.91 2.57
C MET A 286 3.53 9.38 2.66
N CYS A 287 3.00 10.09 3.67
CA CYS A 287 3.45 11.44 4.03
C CYS A 287 4.49 11.36 5.16
N LEU A 288 5.78 11.28 4.80
CA LEU A 288 6.85 11.01 5.77
C LEU A 288 7.37 12.28 6.45
N THR A 289 7.32 12.31 7.79
CA THR A 289 7.82 13.42 8.62
C THR A 289 8.69 12.90 9.77
N HIS A 290 9.67 13.71 10.20
CA HIS A 290 10.41 13.42 11.44
C HIS A 290 9.49 13.31 12.65
N GLU A 291 8.40 14.09 12.69
CA GLU A 291 7.46 14.07 13.80
C GLU A 291 6.72 12.73 13.90
N GLN A 292 6.20 12.23 12.79
CA GLN A 292 5.52 10.93 12.76
C GLN A 292 6.47 9.79 13.16
N GLN A 293 7.72 9.82 12.71
CA GLN A 293 8.71 8.82 13.12
C GLN A 293 9.05 8.95 14.63
N CYS A 294 9.13 10.17 15.18
CA CYS A 294 9.27 10.35 16.63
C CYS A 294 8.07 9.83 17.41
N LEU A 295 6.84 10.06 16.94
CA LEU A 295 5.61 9.52 17.55
C LEU A 295 5.57 7.99 17.50
N GLN A 296 6.06 7.39 16.41
CA GLN A 296 6.18 5.94 16.27
C GLN A 296 7.18 5.38 17.28
N LEU A 297 8.36 5.99 17.40
CA LEU A 297 9.41 5.51 18.29
C LEU A 297 9.14 5.78 19.77
N TRP A 298 8.45 6.87 20.13
CA TRP A 298 8.35 7.33 21.53
C TRP A 298 6.92 7.46 22.06
N GLY A 299 5.91 7.27 21.20
CA GLY A 299 4.51 7.44 21.55
C GLY A 299 4.04 8.90 21.55
N TYR A 300 2.82 9.08 22.05
CA TYR A 300 2.10 10.35 22.02
C TYR A 300 2.88 11.48 22.71
N GLY A 301 2.89 12.67 22.10
CA GLY A 301 3.59 13.85 22.60
C GLY A 301 5.08 13.93 22.24
N ALA A 302 5.59 12.94 21.51
CA ALA A 302 6.93 13.01 20.94
C ALA A 302 6.97 13.94 19.73
N ARG A 303 8.05 14.72 19.61
CA ARG A 303 8.28 15.67 18.52
C ARG A 303 9.74 15.61 18.05
N PRO A 304 10.09 16.14 16.87
CA PRO A 304 11.47 16.26 16.44
C PRO A 304 12.29 17.12 17.42
N ALA A 305 13.56 16.76 17.63
CA ALA A 305 14.49 17.60 18.35
C ALA A 305 14.90 18.83 17.51
N HIS A 306 15.60 19.78 18.14
CA HIS A 306 16.16 20.94 17.45
C HIS A 306 17.21 20.51 16.40
N ASP A 307 17.36 21.26 15.31
CA ASP A 307 18.30 20.95 14.23
C ASP A 307 19.74 20.77 14.71
N ALA A 308 20.13 21.53 15.73
CA ALA A 308 21.43 21.41 16.40
C ALA A 308 21.68 19.98 16.94
N CYS A 309 20.65 19.29 17.44
CA CYS A 309 20.76 17.91 17.88
C CYS A 309 21.12 16.97 16.74
N PHE A 310 20.49 17.12 15.58
CA PHE A 310 20.83 16.31 14.41
C PHE A 310 22.26 16.57 13.98
N GLN A 311 22.66 17.85 13.88
CA GLN A 311 23.98 18.23 13.36
C GLN A 311 25.13 17.81 14.27
N ASP A 312 25.01 18.01 15.58
CA ASP A 312 26.08 17.72 16.54
C ASP A 312 26.18 16.21 16.81
N VAL A 313 25.05 15.57 17.17
CA VAL A 313 25.03 14.15 17.52
C VAL A 313 25.43 13.29 16.32
N ASN A 314 24.91 13.58 15.12
CA ASN A 314 25.21 12.74 13.95
C ASN A 314 26.59 13.00 13.32
N ALA A 315 27.27 14.10 13.68
CA ALA A 315 28.66 14.34 13.29
C ALA A 315 29.65 13.43 14.04
N ALA A 316 29.22 12.81 15.15
CA ALA A 316 30.06 11.91 15.94
C ALA A 316 30.47 10.65 15.15
N GLY A 317 29.56 10.09 14.35
CA GLY A 317 29.80 8.86 13.58
C GLY A 317 30.04 7.65 14.48
N ASN A 318 29.18 7.47 15.48
CA ASN A 318 29.22 6.34 16.41
C ASN A 318 27.83 5.67 16.49
N ALA A 319 27.66 4.69 17.37
CA ALA A 319 26.41 3.93 17.50
C ALA A 319 25.17 4.79 17.84
N PHE A 320 25.35 5.98 18.40
CA PHE A 320 24.26 6.83 18.88
C PHE A 320 23.93 7.97 17.91
N GLY A 321 24.88 8.36 17.06
CA GLY A 321 24.72 9.41 16.06
C GLY A 321 25.60 9.16 14.85
N ASN A 322 24.98 8.88 13.71
CA ASN A 322 25.65 8.50 12.47
C ASN A 322 24.74 8.67 11.24
N CYS A 323 25.33 8.56 10.05
CA CYS A 323 24.64 8.45 8.76
C CYS A 323 24.65 6.99 8.27
N GLY A 324 24.33 6.06 9.17
CA GLY A 324 24.38 4.61 8.96
C GLY A 324 25.80 4.03 8.97
N LYS A 325 25.91 2.79 8.47
CA LYS A 325 27.16 2.05 8.37
C LYS A 325 27.70 1.95 6.94
N ASP A 326 29.01 1.89 6.79
CA ASP A 326 29.68 1.55 5.53
C ASP A 326 29.58 0.04 5.23
N GLY A 327 30.14 -0.41 4.09
CA GLY A 327 30.11 -1.82 3.68
C GLY A 327 30.90 -2.76 4.60
N GLN A 328 31.76 -2.20 5.46
CA GLN A 328 32.55 -2.90 6.46
C GLN A 328 31.87 -2.90 7.84
N GLY A 329 30.72 -2.23 7.98
CA GLY A 329 29.96 -2.15 9.22
C GLY A 329 30.36 -1.01 10.16
N ASN A 330 31.25 -0.10 9.74
CA ASN A 330 31.67 1.05 10.56
C ASN A 330 30.66 2.19 10.45
N TYR A 331 30.43 2.89 11.56
CA TYR A 331 29.55 4.05 11.60
C TYR A 331 30.13 5.23 10.82
N MET A 332 29.33 5.79 9.91
CA MET A 332 29.70 6.94 9.10
C MET A 332 29.29 8.24 9.79
N LYS A 333 30.17 9.24 9.79
CA LYS A 333 29.85 10.60 10.23
C LYS A 333 28.92 11.27 9.22
N CYS A 334 27.98 12.06 9.71
CA CYS A 334 27.16 12.90 8.83
C CYS A 334 27.85 14.24 8.54
N GLU A 335 27.75 14.68 7.29
CA GLU A 335 27.91 16.10 6.94
C GLU A 335 26.77 16.92 7.53
N LYS A 336 27.00 18.21 7.82
CA LYS A 336 25.96 19.09 8.41
C LYS A 336 24.69 19.16 7.55
N SER A 337 24.81 19.12 6.23
CA SER A 337 23.68 19.11 5.31
C SER A 337 22.89 17.79 5.33
N ASP A 338 23.55 16.68 5.66
CA ASP A 338 22.99 15.33 5.64
C ASP A 338 22.50 14.89 7.03
N ALA A 339 22.79 15.68 8.07
CA ALA A 339 22.51 15.36 9.47
C ALA A 339 21.03 15.01 9.74
N LYS A 340 20.08 15.64 9.03
CA LYS A 340 18.63 15.34 9.15
C LYS A 340 18.21 14.01 8.51
N CYS A 341 19.13 13.31 7.85
CA CYS A 341 18.93 12.01 7.21
C CYS A 341 19.74 10.88 7.87
N GLY A 342 20.45 11.17 8.96
CA GLY A 342 21.13 10.19 9.80
C GLY A 342 20.22 9.61 10.88
N LYS A 343 20.76 9.43 12.09
CA LYS A 343 19.97 9.04 13.27
C LYS A 343 18.95 10.10 13.63
N ILE A 344 17.71 9.68 13.86
CA ILE A 344 16.62 10.55 14.28
C ILE A 344 16.83 11.04 15.71
N GLN A 345 16.63 12.34 15.91
CA GLN A 345 16.67 12.99 17.21
C GLN A 345 15.28 13.50 17.54
N CYS A 346 14.77 13.14 18.71
CA CYS A 346 13.43 13.46 19.18
C CYS A 346 13.46 14.19 20.52
N HIS A 347 12.31 14.73 20.90
CA HIS A 347 12.01 15.21 22.24
C HIS A 347 10.74 14.50 22.72
N SER A 348 10.82 13.79 23.85
CA SER A 348 9.69 13.05 24.41
C SER A 348 9.81 12.98 25.93
N ALA A 349 8.67 12.95 26.63
CA ALA A 349 8.60 12.70 28.07
C ALA A 349 8.63 11.19 28.42
N ALA A 350 8.51 10.30 27.44
CA ALA A 350 8.54 8.86 27.64
C ALA A 350 9.88 8.40 28.25
N LYS A 351 9.83 7.39 29.13
CA LYS A 351 11.04 6.86 29.80
C LYS A 351 11.86 5.95 28.88
N LYS A 352 11.21 5.22 27.99
CA LYS A 352 11.81 4.26 27.05
C LYS A 352 11.11 4.41 25.68
N PRO A 353 11.82 4.25 24.56
CA PRO A 353 11.18 4.09 23.26
C PRO A 353 10.27 2.85 23.23
N LYS A 354 9.35 2.80 22.26
CA LYS A 354 8.59 1.60 21.92
C LYS A 354 9.54 0.56 21.32
N GLY A 355 9.27 -0.72 21.59
CA GLY A 355 10.10 -1.85 21.20
C GLY A 355 10.86 -2.45 22.38
N THR A 356 10.90 -3.79 22.43
CA THR A 356 11.57 -4.56 23.50
C THR A 356 13.05 -4.21 23.63
N ASN A 357 13.71 -4.05 22.49
CA ASN A 357 15.16 -3.91 22.35
C ASN A 357 15.64 -2.46 22.17
N ALA A 358 14.79 -1.46 22.43
CA ALA A 358 15.12 -0.04 22.24
C ALA A 358 15.49 0.64 23.57
N VAL A 359 16.65 1.29 23.66
CA VAL A 359 17.01 2.17 24.79
C VAL A 359 16.97 3.64 24.41
N SER A 360 16.75 4.48 25.42
CA SER A 360 16.88 5.93 25.33
C SER A 360 18.34 6.34 25.43
N ILE A 361 18.80 7.19 24.52
CA ILE A 361 20.11 7.82 24.58
C ILE A 361 19.89 9.33 24.71
N ASP A 362 20.25 9.86 25.88
CA ASP A 362 20.18 11.29 26.15
C ASP A 362 21.59 11.89 25.96
N THR A 363 21.73 12.86 25.06
CA THR A 363 22.98 13.58 24.80
C THR A 363 22.76 15.06 25.05
N THR A 364 23.62 15.69 25.84
CA THR A 364 23.58 17.14 26.04
C THR A 364 24.60 17.79 25.12
N ILE A 365 24.12 18.68 24.26
CA ILE A 365 24.96 19.48 23.36
C ILE A 365 25.01 20.92 23.87
N ARG A 366 26.06 21.65 23.50
CA ARG A 366 26.18 23.09 23.75
C ARG A 366 26.07 23.83 22.43
N THR A 367 25.05 24.70 22.32
CA THR A 367 24.82 25.54 21.14
C THR A 367 24.50 26.95 21.63
N ASP A 368 25.19 27.96 21.09
CA ASP A 368 25.00 29.38 21.43
C ASP A 368 25.03 29.68 22.94
N GLY A 369 25.86 28.96 23.70
CA GLY A 369 25.98 29.11 25.15
C GLY A 369 24.83 28.48 25.96
N MET A 370 23.86 27.84 25.32
CA MET A 370 22.77 27.09 25.96
C MET A 370 23.01 25.58 25.87
N GLU A 371 22.65 24.86 26.93
CA GLU A 371 22.63 23.40 26.92
C GLU A 371 21.31 22.89 26.37
N VAL A 372 21.37 22.12 25.29
CA VAL A 372 20.20 21.50 24.64
C VAL A 372 20.29 19.99 24.86
N LYS A 373 19.22 19.42 25.42
CA LYS A 373 19.11 17.97 25.63
C LYS A 373 18.51 17.32 24.38
N CYS A 374 19.31 16.49 23.73
CA CYS A 374 18.94 15.69 22.57
C CYS A 374 18.62 14.27 23.01
N ARG A 375 17.55 13.69 22.48
CA ARG A 375 17.14 12.34 22.81
C ARG A 375 17.03 11.50 21.55
N GLY A 376 17.93 10.53 21.42
CA GLY A 376 17.94 9.51 20.38
C GLY A 376 17.50 8.16 20.94
N THR A 377 17.27 7.21 20.04
CA THR A 377 17.08 5.81 20.40
C THR A 377 18.24 4.98 19.87
N TYR A 378 18.67 4.00 20.66
CA TYR A 378 19.55 2.95 20.19
C TYR A 378 18.82 1.63 20.39
N VAL A 379 18.63 0.88 19.31
CA VAL A 379 18.10 -0.48 19.41
C VAL A 379 19.30 -1.38 19.65
N TYR A 380 19.46 -1.83 20.89
CA TYR A 380 20.47 -2.82 21.20
C TYR A 380 19.92 -4.16 20.72
N THR A 381 20.57 -4.64 19.69
CA THR A 381 20.82 -6.05 19.53
C THR A 381 21.23 -6.70 20.86
N THR A 382 20.86 -7.94 21.13
CA THR A 382 21.16 -8.65 22.40
C THR A 382 22.65 -8.56 22.78
N GLN A 383 23.03 -8.96 24.01
CA GLN A 383 24.38 -8.75 24.58
C GLN A 383 25.57 -9.17 23.68
N ASP A 384 25.33 -9.98 22.64
CA ASP A 384 26.30 -10.42 21.62
C ASP A 384 26.35 -9.57 20.32
N GLY A 385 25.61 -8.45 20.27
CA GLY A 385 25.72 -7.44 19.21
C GLY A 385 24.88 -7.65 17.95
N GLN A 386 23.91 -8.57 17.91
CA GLN A 386 23.02 -8.73 16.74
C GLN A 386 21.50 -8.80 17.02
N GLY A 387 20.72 -8.40 16.01
CA GLY A 387 19.26 -8.35 15.93
C GLY A 387 18.87 -8.33 14.45
N ASP A 388 17.65 -8.74 14.16
CA ASP A 388 17.03 -8.92 12.84
C ASP A 388 16.44 -7.64 12.22
N LEU A 389 16.50 -6.51 12.94
CA LEU A 389 16.07 -5.20 12.44
C LEU A 389 17.27 -4.30 12.11
N PRO A 390 17.35 -3.72 10.89
CA PRO A 390 18.14 -2.53 10.66
C PRO A 390 17.71 -1.42 11.61
N ASP A 391 18.66 -0.62 12.11
CA ASP A 391 18.41 0.40 13.13
C ASP A 391 17.19 1.29 12.80
N PRO A 392 16.04 1.11 13.48
CA PRO A 392 14.81 1.87 13.19
C PRO A 392 14.93 3.33 13.63
N GLY A 393 16.02 3.69 14.30
CA GLY A 393 16.39 5.06 14.64
C GLY A 393 17.07 5.81 13.49
N LEU A 394 17.19 5.27 12.28
CA LEU A 394 17.60 6.05 11.10
C LEU A 394 16.39 6.73 10.45
N VAL A 395 16.57 7.97 9.99
CA VAL A 395 15.50 8.70 9.30
C VAL A 395 15.12 7.98 8.00
N MET A 396 13.82 7.76 7.80
CA MET A 396 13.31 7.04 6.64
C MET A 396 13.58 7.76 5.32
N THR A 397 13.92 7.01 4.27
CA THR A 397 14.00 7.51 2.89
C THR A 397 12.68 8.18 2.50
N GLY A 398 12.73 9.33 1.84
CA GLY A 398 11.57 10.12 1.42
C GLY A 398 11.20 11.24 2.40
N THR A 399 11.72 11.21 3.63
CA THR A 399 11.46 12.26 4.63
C THR A 399 12.04 13.61 4.16
N LYS A 400 11.25 14.68 4.24
CA LYS A 400 11.71 16.05 3.89
C LYS A 400 12.87 16.47 4.80
N CYS A 401 14.00 16.83 4.21
CA CYS A 401 15.19 17.31 4.94
C CYS A 401 15.54 18.77 4.61
N GLY A 402 14.88 19.36 3.62
CA GLY A 402 14.97 20.77 3.23
C GLY A 402 13.95 21.07 2.12
N GLU A 403 13.87 22.34 1.69
CA GLU A 403 13.01 22.71 0.57
C GLU A 403 13.50 22.04 -0.73
N GLY A 404 12.61 21.31 -1.41
CA GLY A 404 12.94 20.51 -2.59
C GLY A 404 13.90 19.35 -2.33
N LYS A 405 14.09 18.95 -1.06
CA LYS A 405 15.04 17.90 -0.66
C LYS A 405 14.41 16.83 0.20
N VAL A 406 14.78 15.58 -0.05
CA VAL A 406 14.37 14.41 0.74
C VAL A 406 15.57 13.57 1.14
N CYS A 407 15.42 12.80 2.21
CA CYS A 407 16.41 11.82 2.61
C CYS A 407 16.45 10.66 1.63
N ARG A 408 17.64 10.36 1.11
CA ARG A 408 17.90 9.19 0.27
C ARG A 408 19.32 8.70 0.47
N ASP A 409 19.48 7.39 0.63
CA ASP A 409 20.77 6.76 0.97
C ASP A 409 21.47 7.41 2.18
N ARG A 410 20.67 7.88 3.16
CA ARG A 410 21.12 8.55 4.39
C ARG A 410 21.76 9.94 4.14
N ARG A 411 21.44 10.57 3.00
CA ARG A 411 21.88 11.91 2.62
C ARG A 411 20.70 12.80 2.28
N CYS A 412 20.85 14.11 2.44
CA CYS A 412 19.81 15.07 2.09
C CYS A 412 19.98 15.53 0.65
N GLN A 413 19.27 14.87 -0.25
CA GLN A 413 19.46 15.04 -1.70
C GLN A 413 18.35 15.92 -2.28
N ASN A 414 18.70 16.72 -3.30
CA ASN A 414 17.71 17.40 -4.14
C ASN A 414 16.85 16.33 -4.81
N ASN A 415 15.54 16.49 -4.73
CA ASN A 415 14.64 15.69 -5.52
C ASN A 415 13.98 16.61 -6.55
N SER A 416 14.49 16.57 -7.78
CA SER A 416 13.90 17.33 -8.87
C SER A 416 12.56 16.70 -9.22
N PHE A 417 11.47 17.25 -8.72
CA PHE A 417 10.10 16.80 -8.99
C PHE A 417 9.64 17.16 -10.42
N THR A 418 10.54 17.08 -11.41
CA THR A 418 10.30 17.46 -12.81
C THR A 418 9.20 16.60 -13.44
N GLU A 419 9.15 15.31 -13.11
CA GLU A 419 8.08 14.42 -13.54
C GLU A 419 6.71 14.86 -13.01
N LEU A 420 6.67 15.27 -11.74
CA LEU A 420 5.47 15.80 -11.11
C LEU A 420 5.03 17.13 -11.74
N GLU A 421 5.95 18.07 -11.91
CA GLU A 421 5.68 19.37 -12.55
C GLU A 421 5.16 19.19 -13.98
N GLY A 422 5.82 18.35 -14.77
CA GLY A 422 5.39 18.02 -16.13
C GLY A 422 4.04 17.30 -16.15
N CYS A 423 3.76 16.46 -15.18
CA CYS A 423 2.47 15.79 -15.08
C CYS A 423 1.33 16.75 -14.72
N ILE A 424 1.50 17.56 -13.66
CA ILE A 424 0.49 18.53 -13.21
C ILE A 424 0.16 19.52 -14.35
N ALA A 425 1.16 19.97 -15.11
CA ALA A 425 0.95 20.85 -16.26
C ALA A 425 0.01 20.24 -17.31
N ARG A 426 -0.01 18.90 -17.47
CA ARG A 426 -0.91 18.19 -18.40
C ARG A 426 -2.33 18.01 -17.88
N CYS A 427 -2.57 18.24 -16.59
CA CYS A 427 -3.88 18.04 -15.96
C CYS A 427 -4.79 19.29 -16.01
N HIS A 428 -4.41 20.33 -16.78
CA HIS A 428 -5.19 21.53 -17.03
C HIS A 428 -5.73 22.25 -15.77
N GLY A 429 -5.06 22.10 -14.62
CA GLY A 429 -5.52 22.67 -13.35
C GLY A 429 -6.80 22.04 -12.77
N HIS A 430 -7.25 20.92 -13.34
CA HIS A 430 -8.50 20.23 -12.99
C HIS A 430 -8.28 18.81 -12.45
N GLY A 431 -7.07 18.51 -11.99
CA GLY A 431 -6.72 17.23 -11.39
C GLY A 431 -5.35 17.26 -10.74
N VAL A 432 -4.98 16.12 -10.18
CA VAL A 432 -3.67 15.85 -9.57
C VAL A 432 -2.97 14.73 -10.34
N CYS A 433 -1.67 14.56 -10.15
CA CYS A 433 -0.94 13.47 -10.77
C CYS A 433 -0.90 12.24 -9.86
N ASN A 434 -1.24 11.07 -10.42
CA ASN A 434 -1.15 9.81 -9.70
C ASN A 434 0.22 9.13 -9.92
N SER A 435 0.48 8.06 -9.16
CA SER A 435 1.73 7.29 -9.16
C SER A 435 2.08 6.62 -10.50
N ASN A 436 1.14 6.54 -11.45
CA ASN A 436 1.38 6.06 -12.81
C ASN A 436 1.72 7.22 -13.79
N GLY A 437 1.82 8.46 -13.32
CA GLY A 437 2.09 9.64 -14.15
C GLY A 437 0.87 10.14 -14.93
N ASN A 438 -0.33 9.69 -14.58
CA ASN A 438 -1.60 10.08 -15.20
C ASN A 438 -2.38 11.07 -14.34
N CYS A 439 -3.26 11.85 -14.97
CA CYS A 439 -4.12 12.77 -14.23
C CYS A 439 -5.29 12.04 -13.55
N HIS A 440 -5.45 12.28 -12.26
CA HIS A 440 -6.65 11.99 -11.50
C HIS A 440 -7.52 13.25 -11.46
N CYS A 441 -8.55 13.27 -12.30
CA CYS A 441 -9.38 14.44 -12.54
C CYS A 441 -10.41 14.66 -11.43
N ASN A 442 -10.63 15.93 -11.11
CA ASN A 442 -11.70 16.36 -10.24
C ASN A 442 -13.07 16.00 -10.81
N ARG A 443 -14.06 15.89 -9.94
CA ARG A 443 -15.47 15.72 -10.33
C ARG A 443 -15.87 16.78 -11.36
N GLY A 444 -16.46 16.34 -12.47
CA GLY A 444 -16.85 17.22 -13.59
C GLY A 444 -15.85 17.24 -14.74
N TRP A 445 -14.66 16.65 -14.61
CA TRP A 445 -13.63 16.60 -15.65
C TRP A 445 -13.28 15.18 -16.07
N ALA A 446 -12.95 14.96 -17.34
CA ALA A 446 -12.67 13.66 -17.91
C ALA A 446 -11.16 13.39 -17.98
N PRO A 447 -10.68 12.20 -17.57
CA PRO A 447 -9.35 11.74 -17.95
C PRO A 447 -9.24 11.58 -19.49
N PRO A 448 -8.03 11.59 -20.08
CA PRO A 448 -6.72 11.51 -19.40
C PRO A 448 -6.08 12.84 -18.99
N PHE A 449 -6.56 13.98 -19.51
CA PHE A 449 -5.90 15.29 -19.31
C PHE A 449 -6.71 16.30 -18.49
N CYS A 450 -7.93 15.94 -18.06
CA CYS A 450 -8.84 16.83 -17.33
C CYS A 450 -9.19 18.12 -18.10
N GLU A 451 -9.16 18.08 -19.44
CA GLU A 451 -9.48 19.22 -20.31
C GLU A 451 -10.98 19.28 -20.66
N LYS A 452 -11.66 18.13 -20.71
CA LYS A 452 -13.06 18.00 -21.13
C LYS A 452 -13.96 17.71 -19.94
N LEU A 453 -15.24 18.05 -20.05
CA LEU A 453 -16.23 17.68 -19.04
C LEU A 453 -16.38 16.15 -18.95
N GLY A 454 -16.51 15.62 -17.74
CA GLY A 454 -16.58 14.19 -17.49
C GLY A 454 -16.98 13.82 -16.06
N LEU A 455 -16.86 12.53 -15.76
CA LEU A 455 -17.31 11.93 -14.49
C LEU A 455 -16.24 12.00 -13.38
N GLY A 456 -15.07 12.62 -13.62
CA GLY A 456 -13.93 12.60 -12.71
C GLY A 456 -13.14 11.29 -12.75
N GLY A 457 -12.09 11.21 -11.92
CA GLY A 457 -11.25 10.03 -11.76
C GLY A 457 -10.06 10.00 -12.72
N SER A 458 -9.39 8.85 -12.78
CA SER A 458 -8.25 8.61 -13.66
C SER A 458 -8.56 7.47 -14.64
N VAL A 459 -7.73 7.34 -15.67
CA VAL A 459 -7.64 6.10 -16.45
C VAL A 459 -7.30 4.89 -15.57
N ASP A 460 -6.71 5.13 -14.39
CA ASP A 460 -6.28 4.08 -13.45
C ASP A 460 -7.28 3.81 -12.31
N SER A 461 -8.24 4.70 -12.01
CA SER A 461 -9.01 4.66 -10.74
C SER A 461 -10.53 4.60 -10.91
N GLY A 462 -11.02 4.36 -12.13
CA GLY A 462 -12.46 4.41 -12.46
C GLY A 462 -13.06 5.83 -12.38
N PRO A 463 -14.32 6.02 -12.82
CA PRO A 463 -14.98 7.33 -12.77
C PRO A 463 -15.40 7.67 -11.33
N VAL A 464 -15.34 8.94 -10.94
CA VAL A 464 -15.80 9.38 -9.59
C VAL A 464 -17.33 9.37 -9.48
N GLN A 465 -18.02 9.59 -10.60
CA GLN A 465 -19.47 9.63 -10.66
C GLN A 465 -20.03 8.47 -11.48
N TYR A 466 -21.18 7.95 -11.04
CA TYR A 466 -21.98 7.10 -11.91
C TYR A 466 -22.66 7.90 -13.02
N HIS A 467 -22.75 7.31 -14.20
CA HIS A 467 -23.51 7.86 -15.32
C HIS A 467 -25.01 7.67 -15.08
N SER A 468 -25.62 8.59 -14.33
CA SER A 468 -27.05 8.57 -14.07
C SER A 468 -27.82 8.84 -15.37
N GLN A 469 -28.46 7.80 -15.91
CA GLN A 469 -29.44 7.93 -16.99
C GLN A 469 -30.73 8.62 -16.53
N LEU A 470 -30.85 8.99 -15.25
CA LEU A 470 -32.06 9.57 -14.66
C LEU A 470 -32.51 10.83 -15.40
N GLY A 471 -31.58 11.72 -15.79
CA GLY A 471 -31.90 12.92 -16.56
C GLY A 471 -32.46 12.59 -17.95
N LEU A 472 -31.92 11.56 -18.60
CA LEU A 472 -32.37 11.10 -19.90
C LEU A 472 -33.74 10.40 -19.80
N VAL A 473 -33.96 9.59 -18.77
CA VAL A 473 -35.25 8.96 -18.46
C VAL A 473 -36.31 10.00 -18.10
N LEU A 474 -36.00 10.97 -17.24
CA LEU A 474 -36.91 12.07 -16.90
C LEU A 474 -37.21 12.94 -18.13
N GLY A 475 -36.21 13.21 -18.96
CA GLY A 475 -36.39 13.92 -20.23
C GLY A 475 -37.31 13.16 -21.18
N LEU A 476 -37.09 11.85 -21.36
CA LEU A 476 -37.96 11.00 -22.18
C LEU A 476 -39.38 10.91 -21.61
N LEU A 477 -39.53 10.75 -20.29
CA LEU A 477 -40.83 10.75 -19.63
C LEU A 477 -41.57 12.08 -19.82
N PHE A 478 -40.87 13.21 -19.72
CA PHE A 478 -41.46 14.52 -20.00
C PHE A 478 -41.89 14.65 -21.47
N VAL A 479 -41.08 14.18 -22.41
CA VAL A 479 -41.42 14.16 -23.84
C VAL A 479 -42.67 13.29 -24.09
N PHE A 480 -42.72 12.08 -23.52
CA PHE A 480 -43.80 11.12 -23.76
C PHE A 480 -45.10 11.42 -23.00
N LEU A 481 -45.03 11.94 -21.78
CA LEU A 481 -46.20 12.19 -20.93
C LEU A 481 -46.74 13.62 -21.05
N VAL A 482 -45.92 14.59 -21.46
CA VAL A 482 -46.33 16.00 -21.50
C VAL A 482 -46.32 16.54 -22.92
N LEU A 483 -45.18 16.51 -23.63
CA LEU A 483 -45.05 17.15 -24.94
C LEU A 483 -45.88 16.45 -26.02
N LEU A 484 -45.75 15.12 -26.16
CA LEU A 484 -46.49 14.37 -27.19
C LEU A 484 -48.01 14.43 -26.99
N PRO A 485 -48.58 14.19 -25.78
CA PRO A 485 -50.01 14.34 -25.55
C PRO A 485 -50.47 15.79 -25.74
N GLY A 486 -49.67 16.79 -25.33
CA GLY A 486 -49.98 18.20 -25.57
C GLY A 486 -50.08 18.56 -27.06
N ILE A 487 -49.15 18.04 -27.88
CA ILE A 487 -49.18 18.21 -29.34
C ILE A 487 -50.40 17.49 -29.95
N LEU A 488 -50.71 16.27 -29.50
CA LEU A 488 -51.87 15.53 -30.00
C LEU A 488 -53.19 16.20 -29.63
N ILE A 489 -53.32 16.72 -28.39
CA ILE A 489 -54.51 17.44 -27.95
C ILE A 489 -54.66 18.74 -28.73
N THR A 490 -53.59 19.52 -28.91
CA THR A 490 -53.64 20.76 -29.71
C THR A 490 -53.99 20.48 -31.17
N PHE A 491 -53.42 19.44 -31.77
CA PHE A 491 -53.78 18.99 -33.12
C PHE A 491 -55.24 18.51 -33.21
N TYR A 492 -55.72 17.76 -32.21
CA TYR A 492 -57.10 17.32 -32.12
C TYR A 492 -58.07 18.49 -31.98
N CYS A 493 -57.77 19.45 -31.09
CA CYS A 493 -58.53 20.69 -30.95
C CYS A 493 -58.54 21.52 -32.24
N TYR A 494 -57.42 21.60 -32.96
CA TYR A 494 -57.34 22.26 -34.27
C TYR A 494 -58.21 21.55 -35.32
N LYS A 495 -58.14 20.22 -35.41
CA LYS A 495 -58.99 19.39 -36.29
C LYS A 495 -60.48 19.52 -35.96
N ILE A 496 -60.85 19.50 -34.68
CA ILE A 496 -62.23 19.73 -34.21
C ILE A 496 -62.72 21.11 -34.62
N LYS A 497 -61.93 22.16 -34.34
CA LYS A 497 -62.31 23.55 -34.66
C LYS A 497 -62.39 23.80 -36.17
N SER A 498 -61.57 23.08 -36.95
CA SER A 498 -61.60 23.11 -38.42
C SER A 498 -62.63 22.16 -39.05
N SER A 499 -63.26 21.29 -38.27
CA SER A 499 -64.25 20.32 -38.76
C SER A 499 -65.54 21.01 -39.19
N TYR A 500 -66.12 20.54 -40.29
CA TYR A 500 -67.39 21.05 -40.84
C TYR A 500 -68.53 21.02 -39.82
N TYR A 501 -68.55 20.06 -38.91
CA TYR A 501 -69.53 19.95 -37.83
C TYR A 501 -69.47 21.11 -36.83
N HIS A 502 -68.27 21.59 -36.47
CA HIS A 502 -68.11 22.74 -35.58
C HIS A 502 -68.43 24.07 -36.27
N LYS A 503 -68.11 24.20 -37.56
CA LYS A 503 -68.55 25.34 -38.38
C LYS A 503 -70.08 25.39 -38.47
N TRP A 504 -70.74 24.24 -38.62
CA TRP A 504 -72.20 24.12 -38.64
C TRP A 504 -72.84 24.46 -37.29
N LEU A 505 -72.32 23.95 -36.17
CA LEU A 505 -72.77 24.32 -34.81
C LEU A 505 -72.60 25.81 -34.51
N SER A 506 -71.46 26.41 -34.87
CA SER A 506 -71.22 27.86 -34.71
C SER A 506 -72.18 28.70 -35.56
N GLN A 507 -72.51 28.28 -36.77
CA GLN A 507 -73.54 28.92 -37.59
C GLN A 507 -74.94 28.77 -36.96
N ARG A 508 -75.26 27.60 -36.38
CA ARG A 508 -76.55 27.36 -35.72
C ARG A 508 -76.75 28.20 -34.47
N ASP A 509 -75.72 28.36 -33.64
CA ASP A 509 -75.76 29.22 -32.45
C ASP A 509 -75.84 30.71 -32.80
N LYS A 510 -75.19 31.15 -33.90
CA LYS A 510 -75.37 32.50 -34.45
C LYS A 510 -76.80 32.73 -34.91
N ASN A 511 -77.41 31.75 -35.59
CA ASN A 511 -78.80 31.84 -36.03
C ASN A 511 -79.79 31.86 -34.84
N ASN A 512 -79.52 31.11 -33.76
CA ASN A 512 -80.36 31.14 -32.57
C ASN A 512 -80.24 32.44 -31.75
N LYS A 513 -79.08 33.13 -31.78
CA LYS A 513 -78.92 34.45 -31.16
C LYS A 513 -79.51 35.59 -31.98
N ALA A 514 -79.65 35.43 -33.30
CA ALA A 514 -80.32 36.40 -34.16
C ALA A 514 -81.86 36.33 -34.06
N ASN A 515 -82.39 35.21 -33.54
CA ASN A 515 -83.82 34.95 -33.35
C ASN A 515 -84.30 35.16 -31.89
N ARG A 516 -83.58 35.94 -31.09
CA ARG A 516 -83.94 36.24 -29.70
C ARG A 516 -84.07 37.73 -29.43
#